data_AF-A0A2S9FIH8-F1
#
_entry.id   AF-A0A2S9FIH8-F1
#
_cell.length_a   1.000
_cell.length_b   1.000
_cell.length_c   1.000
_cell.angle_alpha   90.00
_cell.angle_beta   90.00
_cell.angle_gamma   90.00
#
_symmetry.space_group_name_H-M   'P 1'
#
loop_
_entity.id
_entity.type
_entity.pdbx_description
1 polymer ?
#
loop_
_entity_poly.entity_id
_entity_poly.type
_entity_poly.pdbx_seq_one_letter_code
_entity_poly.pdbx_strand_id
1 'polypeptide(L)'
;MRVASVPESHVYVRHLSLPTGDDSVTRLPDPVPADGRKVPGGWWPPLMLTRSWIDRHHDEFDVFHVHFGFDAIDPEDLTAVVQALRAHDKPLVYTVHDLRNPHHRDPAAHAAQQDILVPAAQALITLTPGAAEEVDSRWQRQPTVAPHPHVVDRPRIDAPRSRSERFVVGVHVK
;
A
#
# COMPACT_ATOMS: atom_id res chain seq x y z
N MET A 1 -11.70 13.03 6.95
CA MET A 1 -11.39 12.46 5.62
C MET A 1 -11.53 10.96 5.69
N ARG A 2 -12.28 10.36 4.76
CA ARG A 2 -12.49 8.91 4.65
C ARG A 2 -11.58 8.32 3.59
N VAL A 3 -10.87 7.26 3.94
CA VAL A 3 -9.86 6.64 3.05
C VAL A 3 -10.19 5.17 2.83
N ALA A 4 -10.38 4.78 1.58
CA ALA A 4 -10.42 3.38 1.18
C ALA A 4 -8.99 2.91 0.96
N SER A 5 -8.37 2.33 1.99
CA SER A 5 -7.00 1.82 1.91
C SER A 5 -6.99 0.35 1.52
N VAL A 6 -6.05 -0.02 0.64
CA VAL A 6 -5.94 -1.38 0.14
C VAL A 6 -4.59 -2.01 0.51
N PRO A 7 -4.58 -2.98 1.45
CA PRO A 7 -5.61 -3.28 2.46
C PRO A 7 -5.52 -2.34 3.66
N GLU A 8 -6.65 -2.00 4.28
CA GLU A 8 -6.69 -1.30 5.58
C GLU A 8 -5.99 -2.11 6.66
N SER A 9 -6.25 -3.42 6.66
CA SER A 9 -5.81 -4.29 7.75
C SER A 9 -4.31 -4.56 7.74
N HIS A 10 -3.60 -4.17 6.66
CA HIS A 10 -2.16 -4.36 6.57
C HIS A 10 -1.44 -3.57 7.68
N VAL A 11 -0.47 -4.20 8.35
CA VAL A 11 0.24 -3.60 9.49
C VAL A 11 0.79 -2.21 9.15
N TYR A 12 1.29 -2.00 7.93
CA TYR A 12 1.83 -0.70 7.52
C TYR A 12 0.76 0.37 7.35
N VAL A 13 -0.43 -0.01 6.86
CA VAL A 13 -1.55 0.91 6.68
C VAL A 13 -2.14 1.30 8.03
N ARG A 14 -2.26 0.35 8.97
CA ARG A 14 -2.69 0.62 10.35
C ARG A 14 -1.80 1.63 11.06
N HIS A 15 -0.49 1.55 10.85
CA HIS A 15 0.46 2.47 11.47
C HIS A 15 0.61 3.82 10.72
N LEU A 16 -0.23 4.10 9.72
CA LEU A 16 -0.37 5.45 9.18
C LEU A 16 -1.23 6.36 10.06
N SER A 17 -2.01 5.79 10.99
CA SER A 17 -2.79 6.55 11.96
C SER A 17 -1.92 7.09 13.09
N LEU A 18 -2.33 8.23 13.66
CA LEU A 18 -1.68 8.77 14.84
C LEU A 18 -1.80 7.77 16.00
N PRO A 19 -0.70 7.44 16.71
CA PRO A 19 -0.75 6.50 17.83
C PRO A 19 -1.72 6.89 18.95
N THR A 20 -2.09 8.17 19.03
CA THR A 20 -3.04 8.71 20.00
C THR A 20 -4.50 8.52 19.59
N GLY A 21 -4.79 8.10 18.35
CA GLY A 21 -6.14 7.88 17.83
C GLY A 21 -6.94 9.15 17.51
N ASP A 22 -6.28 10.31 17.52
CA ASP A 22 -6.90 11.62 17.26
C ASP A 22 -6.58 12.14 15.85
N ASP A 23 -6.54 11.24 14.85
CA ASP A 23 -6.43 11.65 13.46
C ASP A 23 -7.82 11.92 12.86
N SER A 24 -7.93 12.96 12.06
CA SER A 24 -9.16 13.26 11.31
C SER A 24 -9.38 12.32 10.11
N VAL A 25 -8.72 11.16 10.11
CA VAL A 25 -8.65 10.21 9.01
C VAL A 25 -9.31 8.89 9.41
N THR A 26 -10.46 8.59 8.80
CA THR A 26 -11.16 7.32 9.00
C THR A 26 -10.86 6.39 7.84
N ARG A 27 -10.30 5.21 8.11
CA ARG A 27 -10.09 4.18 7.08
C ARG A 27 -11.27 3.21 7.06
N LEU A 28 -11.74 2.90 5.86
CA LEU A 28 -12.83 1.93 5.69
C LEU A 28 -12.29 0.52 5.98
N PRO A 29 -13.06 -0.34 6.67
CA PRO A 29 -12.65 -1.72 6.91
C PRO A 29 -12.57 -2.52 5.61
N ASP A 30 -11.61 -3.45 5.53
CA ASP A 30 -11.50 -4.35 4.38
C ASP A 30 -12.79 -5.18 4.20
N PRO A 31 -13.40 -5.21 3.00
CA PRO A 31 -14.62 -5.97 2.78
C PRO A 31 -14.34 -7.48 2.86
N VAL A 32 -15.25 -8.21 3.49
CA VAL A 32 -15.18 -9.67 3.59
C VAL A 32 -15.85 -10.31 2.37
N PRO A 33 -15.16 -11.16 1.60
CA PRO A 33 -15.74 -11.93 0.50
C PRO A 33 -16.89 -12.81 0.96
N ALA A 34 -17.96 -12.82 0.18
CA ALA A 34 -19.16 -13.63 0.44
C ALA A 34 -18.87 -15.14 0.42
N ASP A 35 -17.84 -15.56 -0.33
CA ASP A 35 -17.40 -16.96 -0.42
C ASP A 35 -16.42 -17.37 0.70
N GLY A 36 -16.04 -16.44 1.59
CA GLY A 36 -15.14 -16.71 2.71
C GLY A 36 -13.70 -17.06 2.31
N ARG A 37 -13.30 -16.82 1.05
CA ARG A 37 -11.94 -17.16 0.56
C ARG A 37 -10.86 -16.32 1.23
N LYS A 38 -9.80 -16.94 1.73
CA LYS A 38 -8.60 -16.25 2.24
C LYS A 38 -7.42 -16.45 1.29
N VAL A 39 -6.61 -15.42 1.07
CA VAL A 39 -5.32 -15.57 0.35
C VAL A 39 -4.19 -15.89 1.36
N PRO A 40 -3.08 -16.51 0.92
CA PRO A 40 -1.93 -16.78 1.79
C PRO A 40 -1.49 -15.52 2.54
N GLY A 41 -1.28 -15.64 3.86
CA GLY A 41 -1.07 -14.49 4.76
C GLY A 41 -2.33 -14.03 5.51
N GLY A 42 -3.50 -14.63 5.24
CA GLY A 42 -4.73 -14.40 5.99
C GLY A 42 -5.55 -13.18 5.56
N TRP A 43 -5.12 -12.54 4.47
CA TRP A 43 -5.79 -11.38 3.90
C TRP A 43 -6.92 -11.81 2.97
N TRP A 44 -7.93 -10.95 2.81
CA TRP A 44 -8.96 -11.13 1.80
C TRP A 44 -8.41 -10.65 0.44
N PRO A 45 -8.88 -11.18 -0.70
CA PRO A 45 -8.68 -10.51 -1.99
C PRO A 45 -9.13 -9.05 -1.83
N PRO A 46 -8.39 -8.07 -2.36
CA PRO A 46 -8.74 -6.68 -2.14
C PRO A 46 -10.01 -6.33 -2.93
N LEU A 47 -11.18 -6.58 -2.35
CA LEU A 47 -12.47 -6.39 -3.01
C LEU A 47 -12.69 -4.93 -3.41
N MET A 48 -12.05 -4.00 -2.68
CA MET A 48 -12.00 -2.59 -3.03
C MET A 48 -11.28 -2.31 -4.35
N LEU A 49 -10.29 -3.13 -4.74
CA LEU A 49 -9.55 -3.05 -6.02
C LEU A 49 -10.35 -3.67 -7.18
N THR A 50 -11.64 -3.34 -7.27
CA THR A 50 -12.47 -3.69 -8.44
C THR A 50 -13.28 -2.49 -8.87
N ARG A 51 -13.45 -2.33 -10.20
CA ARG A 51 -14.31 -1.28 -10.75
C ARG A 51 -15.71 -1.33 -10.14
N SER A 52 -16.29 -2.52 -10.03
CA SER A 52 -17.66 -2.70 -9.53
C SER A 52 -17.83 -2.22 -8.07
N TRP A 53 -16.80 -2.37 -7.23
CA TRP A 53 -16.85 -1.89 -5.86
C TRP A 53 -16.77 -0.37 -5.84
N ILE A 54 -15.86 0.22 -6.62
CA ILE A 54 -15.71 1.67 -6.72
C ILE A 54 -17.01 2.31 -7.21
N ASP A 55 -17.61 1.78 -8.28
CA ASP A 55 -18.87 2.29 -8.82
C ASP A 55 -19.99 2.32 -7.77
N ARG A 56 -20.05 1.31 -6.89
CA ARG A 56 -21.06 1.22 -5.82
C ARG A 56 -20.76 2.06 -4.58
N HIS A 57 -19.49 2.22 -4.22
CA HIS A 57 -19.07 2.75 -2.92
C HIS A 57 -18.33 4.09 -3.02
N HIS A 58 -18.26 4.73 -4.20
CA HIS A 58 -17.52 5.98 -4.39
C HIS A 58 -17.94 7.07 -3.39
N ASP A 59 -19.20 7.18 -3.02
CA ASP A 59 -19.68 8.16 -2.03
C ASP A 59 -19.25 7.87 -0.58
N GLU A 60 -18.71 6.68 -0.30
CA GLU A 60 -18.30 6.24 1.04
C GLU A 60 -16.87 6.65 1.39
N PHE A 61 -16.06 7.07 0.41
CA PHE A 61 -14.69 7.49 0.62
C PHE A 61 -14.34 8.77 -0.15
N ASP A 62 -13.35 9.49 0.37
CA ASP A 62 -12.85 10.73 -0.20
C ASP A 62 -11.54 10.50 -0.96
N VAL A 63 -10.73 9.51 -0.54
CA VAL A 63 -9.44 9.15 -1.14
C VAL A 63 -9.34 7.63 -1.26
N PHE A 64 -8.80 7.14 -2.37
CA PHE A 64 -8.45 5.74 -2.55
C PHE A 64 -6.95 5.56 -2.41
N HIS A 65 -6.51 4.72 -1.47
CA HIS A 65 -5.09 4.51 -1.18
C HIS A 65 -4.67 3.07 -1.49
N VAL A 66 -3.77 2.90 -2.45
CA VAL A 66 -3.17 1.59 -2.76
C VAL A 66 -1.81 1.51 -2.08
N HIS A 67 -1.59 0.43 -1.32
CA HIS A 67 -0.28 0.10 -0.75
C HIS A 67 0.15 -1.31 -1.19
N PHE A 68 -0.76 -2.29 -1.11
CA PHE A 68 -0.50 -3.70 -1.49
C PHE A 68 -1.72 -4.32 -2.17
N GLY A 69 -1.64 -5.63 -2.47
CA GLY A 69 -2.78 -6.46 -2.84
C GLY A 69 -3.10 -6.48 -4.33
N PHE A 70 -2.48 -5.61 -5.12
CA PHE A 70 -2.66 -5.57 -6.57
C PHE A 70 -1.82 -6.63 -7.31
N ASP A 71 -0.93 -7.36 -6.63
CA ASP A 71 0.01 -8.31 -7.26
C ASP A 71 -0.69 -9.38 -8.11
N ALA A 72 -1.87 -9.82 -7.69
CA ALA A 72 -2.68 -10.82 -8.38
C ALA A 72 -3.76 -10.22 -9.30
N ILE A 73 -3.77 -8.90 -9.49
CA ILE A 73 -4.75 -8.19 -10.32
C ILE A 73 -4.15 -7.96 -11.70
N ASP A 74 -4.88 -8.37 -12.74
CA ASP A 74 -4.42 -8.19 -14.11
C ASP A 74 -4.35 -6.69 -14.47
N PRO A 75 -3.39 -6.26 -15.31
CA PRO A 75 -3.25 -4.85 -15.73
C PRO A 75 -4.53 -4.25 -16.35
N GLU A 76 -5.34 -5.05 -17.04
CA GLU A 76 -6.62 -4.60 -17.60
C GLU A 76 -7.62 -4.23 -16.50
N ASP A 77 -7.76 -5.08 -15.48
CA ASP A 77 -8.62 -4.83 -14.33
C ASP A 77 -8.14 -3.61 -13.53
N LEU A 78 -6.82 -3.47 -13.38
CA LEU A 78 -6.23 -2.32 -12.70
C LEU A 78 -6.46 -1.01 -13.46
N THR A 79 -6.44 -1.07 -14.79
CA THR A 79 -6.82 0.06 -15.65
C THR A 79 -8.30 0.41 -15.46
N ALA A 80 -9.19 -0.58 -15.39
CA ALA A 80 -10.61 -0.36 -15.14
C ALA A 80 -10.85 0.27 -13.75
N VAL A 81 -10.09 -0.11 -12.74
CA VAL A 81 -10.10 0.52 -11.40
C VAL A 81 -9.71 2.00 -11.48
N VAL A 82 -8.59 2.32 -12.13
CA VAL A 82 -8.14 3.71 -12.30
C VAL A 82 -9.18 4.55 -13.05
N GLN A 83 -9.77 3.99 -14.11
CA GLN A 83 -10.82 4.66 -14.88
C GLN A 83 -12.06 4.94 -14.05
N ALA A 84 -12.47 3.98 -13.20
CA ALA A 84 -13.60 4.16 -12.29
C ALA A 84 -13.33 5.28 -11.27
N LEU A 85 -12.14 5.30 -10.65
CA LEU A 85 -11.76 6.38 -9.73
C LEU A 85 -11.81 7.75 -10.41
N ARG A 86 -11.30 7.85 -11.64
CA ARG A 86 -11.37 9.10 -12.42
C ARG A 86 -12.80 9.50 -12.76
N ALA A 87 -13.66 8.56 -13.13
CA ALA A 87 -15.05 8.83 -13.48
C ALA A 87 -15.88 9.38 -12.31
N HIS A 88 -15.50 9.04 -11.07
CA HIS A 88 -16.15 9.49 -9.84
C HIS A 88 -15.37 10.57 -9.09
N ASP A 89 -14.39 11.21 -9.75
CA ASP A 89 -13.54 12.25 -9.18
C ASP A 89 -12.85 11.84 -7.86
N LYS A 90 -12.45 10.56 -7.75
CA LYS A 90 -11.77 10.02 -6.57
C LYS A 90 -10.24 10.04 -6.74
N PRO A 91 -9.51 10.83 -5.94
CA PRO A 91 -8.05 10.86 -6.02
C PRO A 91 -7.46 9.52 -5.59
N LEU A 92 -6.52 9.02 -6.39
CA LEU A 92 -5.70 7.86 -6.08
C LEU A 92 -4.40 8.31 -5.40
N VAL A 93 -4.12 7.75 -4.23
CA VAL A 93 -2.80 7.80 -3.58
C VAL A 93 -2.16 6.43 -3.71
N TYR A 94 -0.92 6.36 -4.20
CA TYR A 94 -0.20 5.09 -4.30
C TYR A 94 1.10 5.15 -3.50
N THR A 95 1.25 4.22 -2.56
CA THR A 95 2.54 3.97 -1.91
C THR A 95 3.34 3.00 -2.77
N VAL A 96 4.36 3.51 -3.46
CA VAL A 96 5.36 2.71 -4.19
C VAL A 96 6.26 2.03 -3.17
N HIS A 97 5.74 0.95 -2.59
CA HIS A 97 6.42 0.17 -1.56
C HIS A 97 7.59 -0.63 -2.14
N ASP A 98 7.32 -1.37 -3.22
CA ASP A 98 8.31 -2.20 -3.90
C ASP A 98 8.55 -1.66 -5.32
N LEU A 99 9.78 -1.23 -5.63
CA LEU A 99 10.18 -0.94 -7.03
C LEU A 99 10.28 -2.22 -7.88
N ARG A 100 10.39 -3.36 -7.21
CA ARG A 100 10.36 -4.71 -7.77
C ARG A 100 9.78 -5.62 -6.70
N ASN A 101 8.74 -6.38 -7.03
CA ASN A 101 8.24 -7.39 -6.13
C ASN A 101 9.29 -8.53 -5.98
N PRO A 102 9.84 -8.78 -4.78
CA PRO A 102 10.87 -9.79 -4.57
C PRO A 102 10.34 -11.23 -4.68
N HIS A 103 9.02 -11.42 -4.57
CA HIS A 103 8.36 -12.72 -4.67
C HIS A 103 8.10 -13.14 -6.11
N HIS A 104 8.19 -12.21 -7.07
CA HIS A 104 8.04 -12.51 -8.49
C HIS A 104 9.41 -12.77 -9.12
N ARG A 105 9.52 -13.93 -9.79
CA ARG A 105 10.70 -14.25 -10.61
C ARG A 105 10.81 -13.30 -11.80
N ASP A 106 9.68 -13.07 -12.46
CA ASP A 106 9.57 -12.13 -13.57
C ASP A 106 9.14 -10.75 -13.07
N PRO A 107 9.97 -9.69 -13.27
CA PRO A 107 9.60 -8.34 -12.89
C PRO A 107 8.51 -7.73 -13.78
N ALA A 108 8.23 -8.27 -14.97
CA ALA A 108 7.36 -7.64 -15.96
C ALA A 108 5.93 -7.44 -15.46
N ALA A 109 5.37 -8.41 -14.75
CA ALA A 109 4.00 -8.32 -14.23
C ALA A 109 3.82 -7.15 -13.24
N HIS A 110 4.76 -7.01 -12.30
CA HIS A 110 4.74 -5.92 -11.32
C HIS A 110 4.99 -4.57 -11.98
N ALA A 111 5.94 -4.52 -12.91
CA ALA A 111 6.24 -3.29 -13.66
C ALA A 111 5.02 -2.81 -14.46
N ALA A 112 4.30 -3.71 -15.13
CA ALA A 112 3.09 -3.37 -15.88
C ALA A 112 1.98 -2.79 -14.97
N GLN A 113 1.83 -3.29 -13.75
CA GLN A 113 0.90 -2.74 -12.77
C GLN A 113 1.34 -1.33 -12.30
N GLN A 114 2.65 -1.12 -12.10
CA GLN A 114 3.21 0.18 -11.72
C GLN A 114 3.08 1.22 -12.84
N ASP A 115 3.25 0.82 -14.10
CA ASP A 115 3.05 1.67 -15.27
C ASP A 115 1.61 2.19 -15.41
N ILE A 116 0.66 1.55 -14.72
CA ILE A 116 -0.73 2.02 -14.60
C ILE A 116 -0.89 2.92 -13.36
N LEU A 117 -0.47 2.44 -12.19
CA LEU A 117 -0.73 3.12 -10.91
C LEU A 117 0.07 4.42 -10.75
N VAL A 118 1.36 4.41 -11.10
CA VAL A 118 2.25 5.56 -10.86
C VAL A 118 1.80 6.80 -11.65
N PRO A 119 1.52 6.70 -12.97
CA PRO A 119 1.01 7.86 -13.72
C PRO A 119 -0.40 8.27 -13.29
N ALA A 120 -1.23 7.33 -12.86
CA ALA A 120 -2.61 7.58 -12.48
C ALA A 120 -2.78 8.25 -11.11
N ALA A 121 -1.84 8.04 -10.19
CA ALA A 121 -1.94 8.57 -8.84
C ALA A 121 -1.87 10.10 -8.82
N GLN A 122 -2.73 10.71 -8.00
CA GLN A 122 -2.69 12.13 -7.65
C GLN A 122 -1.43 12.41 -6.79
N ALA A 123 -1.15 11.53 -5.84
CA ALA A 123 0.00 11.62 -4.96
C ALA A 123 0.69 10.27 -4.82
N LEU A 124 2.02 10.30 -4.74
CA LEU A 124 2.85 9.12 -4.57
C LEU A 124 3.59 9.22 -3.25
N ILE A 125 3.71 8.08 -2.57
CA ILE A 125 4.51 7.93 -1.36
C ILE A 125 5.54 6.84 -1.63
N THR A 126 6.76 7.00 -1.11
CA THR A 126 7.75 5.93 -1.05
C THR A 126 8.52 5.98 0.26
N LEU A 127 9.35 4.99 0.52
CA LEU A 127 9.94 4.76 1.84
C LEU A 127 11.35 5.33 2.01
N THR A 128 12.05 5.57 0.90
CA THR A 128 13.45 6.02 0.92
C THR A 128 13.71 7.06 -0.17
N PRO A 129 14.71 7.94 0.01
CA PRO A 129 15.14 8.87 -1.04
C PRO A 129 15.58 8.15 -2.32
N GLY A 130 16.34 7.06 -2.19
CA GLY A 130 16.77 6.27 -3.37
C GLY A 130 15.59 5.67 -4.13
N ALA A 131 14.52 5.25 -3.44
CA ALA A 131 13.31 4.82 -4.13
C ALA A 131 12.59 5.98 -4.83
N ALA A 132 12.64 7.19 -4.26
CA ALA A 132 12.07 8.37 -4.90
C ALA A 132 12.81 8.74 -6.19
N GLU A 133 14.14 8.67 -6.18
CA GLU A 133 14.98 8.88 -7.37
C GLU A 133 14.67 7.87 -8.48
N GLU A 134 14.46 6.61 -8.13
CA GLU A 134 14.06 5.57 -9.08
C GLU A 134 12.65 5.83 -9.67
N VAL A 135 11.70 6.29 -8.86
CA VAL A 135 10.36 6.65 -9.36
C VAL A 135 10.43 7.84 -10.31
N ASP A 136 11.24 8.84 -9.98
CA ASP A 136 11.45 10.01 -10.85
C ASP A 136 12.11 9.60 -12.18
N SER A 137 13.19 8.82 -12.12
CA SER A 137 13.89 8.33 -13.31
C SER A 137 12.96 7.58 -14.27
N ARG A 138 12.10 6.70 -13.76
CA ARG A 138 11.25 5.82 -14.58
C ARG A 138 9.96 6.47 -15.06
N TRP A 139 9.30 7.25 -14.22
CA TRP A 139 7.96 7.78 -14.51
C TRP A 139 7.89 9.31 -14.52
N GLN A 140 8.99 10.02 -14.24
CA GLN A 140 9.05 11.48 -14.13
C GLN A 140 8.04 12.01 -13.10
N ARG A 141 7.95 11.30 -11.97
CA ARG A 141 7.07 11.62 -10.83
C ARG A 141 7.88 11.70 -9.54
N GLN A 142 7.52 12.65 -8.69
CA GLN A 142 8.22 12.93 -7.44
C GLN A 142 7.38 12.45 -6.24
N PRO A 143 7.67 11.26 -5.68
CA PRO A 143 6.95 10.78 -4.50
C PRO A 143 7.41 11.49 -3.23
N THR A 144 6.49 11.61 -2.26
CA THR A 144 6.84 12.01 -0.90
C THR A 144 7.53 10.85 -0.18
N VAL A 145 8.69 11.11 0.41
CA VAL A 145 9.39 10.10 1.23
C VAL A 145 8.79 10.09 2.63
N ALA A 146 8.07 9.03 2.95
CA ALA A 146 7.54 8.76 4.28
C ALA A 146 8.13 7.44 4.78
N PRO A 147 9.12 7.48 5.70
CA PRO A 147 9.78 6.28 6.19
C PRO A 147 8.81 5.28 6.81
N HIS A 148 9.22 4.03 6.75
CA HIS A 148 8.42 2.91 7.21
C HIS A 148 8.04 3.05 8.71
N PRO A 149 6.75 2.91 9.09
CA PRO A 149 6.36 2.89 10.50
C PRO A 149 6.93 1.66 11.22
N HIS A 150 6.84 1.61 12.55
CA HIS A 150 7.25 0.40 13.26
C HIS A 150 6.35 -0.78 12.89
N VAL A 151 6.94 -1.98 12.80
CA VAL A 151 6.23 -3.24 12.49
C VAL A 151 6.09 -4.12 13.73
N VAL A 152 6.84 -3.82 14.78
CA VAL A 152 6.82 -4.52 16.06
C VAL A 152 6.27 -3.60 17.12
N ASP A 153 5.54 -4.15 18.09
CA ASP A 153 4.91 -3.35 19.13
C ASP A 153 5.93 -2.56 19.94
N ARG A 154 5.52 -1.37 20.37
CA ARG A 154 6.36 -0.42 21.09
C ARG A 154 7.08 -1.01 22.32
N PRO A 155 6.47 -1.88 23.15
CA PRO A 155 7.18 -2.52 24.26
C PRO A 155 8.41 -3.34 23.83
N ARG A 156 8.38 -3.93 22.63
CA ARG A 156 9.52 -4.68 22.08
C ARG A 156 10.62 -3.76 21.54
N ILE A 157 10.25 -2.58 21.03
CA ILE A 157 11.20 -1.55 20.57
C ILE A 157 11.93 -0.95 21.77
N ASP A 158 11.17 -0.63 22.81
CA ASP A 158 11.66 0.05 24.00
C ASP A 158 12.38 -0.91 24.97
N ALA A 159 12.32 -2.22 24.71
CA ALA A 159 12.99 -3.23 25.53
C ALA A 159 14.53 -3.03 25.50
N PRO A 160 15.20 -3.02 26.67
CA PRO A 160 16.63 -2.88 26.72
C PRO A 160 17.32 -4.05 26.01
N ARG A 161 18.27 -3.74 25.14
CA ARG A 161 19.12 -4.75 24.51
C ARG A 161 20.06 -5.36 25.55
N SER A 162 20.20 -6.69 25.54
CA SER A 162 21.23 -7.36 26.34
C SER A 162 22.61 -6.88 25.89
N ARG A 163 23.44 -6.47 26.85
CA ARG A 163 24.82 -6.05 26.56
C ARG A 163 25.63 -7.29 26.21
N SER A 164 26.30 -7.25 25.06
CA SER A 164 27.25 -8.27 24.60
C SER A 164 28.62 -7.62 24.46
N GLU A 165 29.66 -8.29 24.96
CA GLU A 165 31.05 -7.88 24.73
C GLU A 165 31.50 -8.10 23.27
N ARG A 166 30.73 -8.89 22.51
CA ARG A 166 30.96 -9.11 21.07
C ARG A 166 30.07 -8.17 20.26
N PHE A 167 30.67 -7.51 19.28
CA PHE A 167 29.94 -6.75 18.27
C PHE A 167 29.10 -7.70 17.41
N VAL A 168 27.80 -7.42 17.29
CA VAL A 168 26.86 -8.23 16.50
C VAL A 168 26.18 -7.36 15.47
N VAL A 169 26.23 -7.78 14.21
CA VAL A 169 25.44 -7.22 13.12
C VAL A 169 24.25 -8.15 12.88
N GLY A 170 23.04 -7.68 13.18
CA GLY A 170 21.82 -8.39 12.83
C GLY A 170 21.52 -8.18 11.35
N VAL A 171 21.56 -9.24 10.56
CA VAL A 171 21.15 -9.21 9.16
C VAL A 171 19.82 -9.94 9.03
N HIS A 172 18.79 -9.24 8.59
CA HIS A 172 17.54 -9.86 8.17
C HIS A 172 17.50 -9.89 6.65
N VAL A 173 17.69 -11.07 6.08
CA VAL A 173 17.59 -11.29 4.63
C VAL A 173 16.13 -11.66 4.34
N LYS A 174 15.45 -10.85 3.52
CA LYS A 174 14.14 -11.20 2.94
C LYS A 174 14.35 -12.05 1.70
#